data_AF-A0A849R696-F1
#
_entry.id   AF-A0A849R696-F1
#
_cell.length_a   1.000
_cell.length_b   1.000
_cell.length_c   1.000
_cell.angle_alpha   90.00
_cell.angle_beta   90.00
_cell.angle_gamma   90.00
#
_symmetry.space_group_name_H-M   'P 1'
#
loop_
_entity.id
_entity.type
_entity.pdbx_description
1 polymer ?
#
loop_
_entity_poly.entity_id
_entity_poly.type
_entity_poly.pdbx_seq_one_letter_code
_entity_poly.pdbx_strand_id
1 'polypeptide(L)'
;MKMNFNLSLSGLGNEKRDTEEKAKLVLWKCMNKMDEIATRTVAVDTGRLKNSIHLTPMQKGAREYILSDGVDYGIHLEYGTYKLSPQPFFRPALHQVQKYWLPLFQKEVYG
;
A
#
# COMPACT_ATOMS: atom_id res chain seq x y z
N MET A 1 1.70 12.98 -1.45
CA MET A 1 0.54 12.16 -1.89
C MET A 1 0.24 11.08 -0.86
N LYS A 2 -1.03 10.82 -0.56
CA LYS A 2 -1.47 9.76 0.36
C LYS A 2 -2.39 8.80 -0.38
N MET A 3 -2.14 7.50 -0.27
CA MET A 3 -3.07 6.47 -0.72
C MET A 3 -3.71 5.82 0.51
N ASN A 4 -5.04 5.97 0.60
CA ASN A 4 -5.85 5.33 1.64
C ASN A 4 -6.38 4.01 1.08
N PHE A 5 -6.18 2.92 1.81
CA PHE A 5 -6.79 1.63 1.48
C PHE A 5 -7.76 1.24 2.60
N ASN A 6 -9.05 1.17 2.27
CA ASN A 6 -10.11 0.84 3.21
C ASN A 6 -10.80 -0.46 2.78
N LEU A 7 -10.89 -1.43 3.69
CA LEU A 7 -11.67 -2.64 3.49
C LEU A 7 -12.99 -2.50 4.27
N SER A 8 -14.07 -2.14 3.59
CA SER A 8 -15.41 -2.10 4.18
C SER A 8 -15.90 -3.54 4.45
N LEU A 9 -15.92 -3.94 5.72
CA LEU A 9 -16.55 -5.17 6.18
C LEU A 9 -17.78 -4.81 7.03
N SER A 10 -18.92 -4.60 6.36
CA SER A 10 -20.19 -4.28 7.03
C SER A 10 -20.94 -5.55 7.44
N GLY A 11 -21.05 -5.77 8.76
CA GLY A 11 -22.02 -6.66 9.44
C GLY A 11 -21.57 -8.11 9.70
N LEU A 12 -21.94 -8.68 10.88
CA LEU A 12 -22.24 -10.11 11.27
C LEU A 12 -21.22 -10.98 12.09
N GLY A 13 -21.47 -11.23 13.39
CA GLY A 13 -21.22 -12.55 14.07
C GLY A 13 -19.79 -13.00 14.46
N ASN A 14 -19.67 -13.95 15.40
CA ASN A 14 -18.39 -14.46 15.94
C ASN A 14 -17.48 -15.16 14.90
N GLU A 15 -18.05 -15.79 13.88
CA GLU A 15 -17.33 -16.30 12.69
C GLU A 15 -16.62 -15.17 11.91
N LYS A 16 -17.15 -13.94 11.97
CA LYS A 16 -16.45 -12.79 11.39
C LYS A 16 -15.26 -12.33 12.16
N ARG A 17 -15.13 -12.62 13.46
CA ARG A 17 -13.92 -12.20 14.17
C ARG A 17 -12.70 -12.89 13.59
N ASP A 18 -12.75 -14.21 13.37
CA ASP A 18 -11.67 -14.94 12.72
C ASP A 18 -11.47 -14.50 11.25
N THR A 19 -12.58 -14.33 10.52
CA THR A 19 -12.54 -13.85 9.12
C THR A 19 -11.98 -12.44 8.99
N GLU A 20 -12.28 -11.56 9.95
CA GLU A 20 -11.84 -10.17 10.03
C GLU A 20 -10.36 -10.11 10.42
N GLU A 21 -9.90 -10.91 11.37
CA GLU A 21 -8.48 -10.99 11.72
C GLU A 21 -7.65 -11.53 10.54
N LYS A 22 -8.17 -12.54 9.82
CA LYS A 22 -7.58 -13.00 8.56
C LYS A 22 -7.56 -11.90 7.51
N ALA A 23 -8.64 -11.14 7.35
CA ALA A 23 -8.71 -10.03 6.40
C ALA A 23 -7.71 -8.93 6.73
N LYS A 24 -7.59 -8.57 8.00
CA LYS A 24 -6.58 -7.61 8.51
C LYS A 24 -5.16 -8.10 8.26
N LEU A 25 -4.90 -9.40 8.39
CA LEU A 25 -3.60 -9.99 8.10
C LEU A 25 -3.26 -9.91 6.60
N VAL A 26 -4.21 -10.24 5.73
CA VAL A 26 -4.04 -10.09 4.27
C VAL A 26 -3.79 -8.63 3.90
N LEU A 27 -4.57 -7.71 4.47
CA LEU A 27 -4.39 -6.27 4.27
C LEU A 27 -3.00 -5.81 4.71
N TRP A 28 -2.57 -6.18 5.91
CA TRP A 28 -1.23 -5.89 6.41
C TRP A 28 -0.13 -6.38 5.46
N LYS A 29 -0.22 -7.63 4.99
CA LYS A 29 0.73 -8.20 4.02
C LYS A 29 0.74 -7.43 2.70
N CYS A 30 -0.42 -7.09 2.16
CA CYS A 30 -0.55 -6.29 0.94
C CYS A 30 0.12 -4.91 1.09
N MET A 31 -0.14 -4.23 2.20
CA MET A 31 0.37 -2.88 2.43
C MET A 31 1.88 -2.86 2.65
N ASN A 32 2.43 -3.81 3.40
CA ASN A 32 3.90 -3.95 3.51
C ASN A 32 4.54 -4.25 2.16
N LYS A 33 3.89 -5.09 1.33
CA LYS A 33 4.43 -5.40 0.01
C LYS A 33 4.38 -4.19 -0.91
N MET A 34 3.33 -3.38 -0.81
CA MET A 34 3.20 -2.13 -1.56
C MET A 34 4.29 -1.12 -1.17
N ASP A 35 4.55 -0.97 0.13
CA ASP A 35 5.64 -0.14 0.68
C ASP A 35 7.02 -0.60 0.16
N GLU A 36 7.28 -1.91 0.20
CA GLU A 36 8.52 -2.51 -0.34
C GLU A 36 8.72 -2.21 -1.83
N ILE A 37 7.67 -2.39 -2.64
CA ILE A 37 7.75 -2.14 -4.10
C ILE A 37 7.92 -0.65 -4.37
N ALA A 38 7.12 0.21 -3.74
CA ALA A 38 7.19 1.66 -3.93
C ALA A 38 8.59 2.20 -3.59
N THR A 39 9.16 1.76 -2.47
CA THR A 39 10.51 2.14 -2.03
C THR A 39 11.62 1.65 -2.96
N ARG A 40 11.39 0.54 -3.68
CA ARG A 40 12.34 0.02 -4.69
C ARG A 40 12.21 0.71 -6.05
N THR A 41 11.01 1.09 -6.44
CA THR A 41 10.72 1.68 -7.75
C THR A 41 11.02 3.18 -7.78
N VAL A 42 10.94 3.87 -6.64
CA VAL A 42 11.14 5.32 -6.59
C VAL A 42 12.54 5.73 -7.07
N ALA A 43 12.58 6.67 -8.01
CA ALA A 43 13.83 7.20 -8.56
C ALA A 43 14.60 7.99 -7.49
N VAL A 44 15.89 7.69 -7.35
CA VAL A 44 16.72 8.14 -6.24
C VAL A 44 17.61 9.32 -6.67
N ASP A 45 17.06 10.53 -6.77
CA ASP A 45 17.90 11.71 -7.03
C ASP A 45 18.55 12.27 -5.75
N THR A 46 17.92 12.14 -4.57
CA THR A 46 18.45 12.71 -3.32
C THR A 46 18.21 11.86 -2.06
N GLY A 47 17.66 10.64 -2.18
CA GLY A 47 17.35 9.74 -1.05
C GLY A 47 16.24 10.22 -0.10
N ARG A 48 15.95 11.54 -0.07
CA ARG A 48 14.93 12.14 0.79
C ARG A 48 13.55 11.56 0.54
N LEU A 49 13.13 11.47 -0.72
CA LEU A 49 11.83 10.89 -1.08
C LEU A 49 11.73 9.44 -0.62
N LYS A 50 12.74 8.62 -0.93
CA LYS A 50 12.79 7.20 -0.53
C LYS A 50 12.69 7.02 0.97
N ASN A 51 13.38 7.85 1.75
CA ASN A 51 13.36 7.80 3.22
C ASN A 51 12.09 8.42 3.83
N SER A 52 11.29 9.12 3.03
CA SER A 52 10.04 9.75 3.47
C SER A 52 8.82 8.89 3.21
N ILE A 53 8.94 7.84 2.39
CA ILE A 53 7.87 6.85 2.18
C ILE A 53 7.70 6.05 3.47
N HIS A 54 6.48 6.03 4.00
CA HIS A 54 6.17 5.28 5.21
C HIS A 54 4.72 4.83 5.25
N LEU A 55 4.50 3.66 5.87
CA LEU A 55 3.20 3.07 6.12
C LEU A 55 2.72 3.41 7.54
N THR A 56 1.48 3.88 7.68
CA THR A 56 0.86 4.15 8.98
C THR A 56 -0.52 3.48 9.07
N PRO A 57 -0.83 2.70 10.14
CA PRO A 57 0.06 2.38 11.26
C PRO A 57 1.05 1.24 10.92
N MET A 58 2.20 1.20 11.58
CA MET A 58 3.22 0.14 11.39
C MET A 58 2.93 -1.15 12.17
N GLN A 59 1.66 -1.45 12.43
CA GLN A 59 1.24 -2.63 13.19
C GLN A 59 0.18 -3.42 12.44
N LYS A 60 0.20 -4.74 12.60
CA LYS A 60 -0.85 -5.65 12.11
C LYS A 60 -2.17 -5.42 12.86
N GLY A 61 -3.29 -5.73 12.22
CA GLY A 61 -4.61 -5.70 12.86
C GLY A 61 -5.40 -4.38 12.68
N ALA A 62 -4.83 -3.40 11.98
CA ALA A 62 -5.56 -2.18 11.64
C ALA A 62 -6.55 -2.43 10.50
N ARG A 63 -7.67 -1.71 10.52
CA ARG A 63 -8.69 -1.75 9.45
C ARG A 63 -8.35 -0.86 8.26
N GLU A 64 -7.46 0.10 8.48
CA GLU A 64 -7.03 1.06 7.49
C GLU A 64 -5.54 1.26 7.62
N TYR A 65 -4.89 1.37 6.46
CA TYR A 65 -3.49 1.72 6.34
C TYR A 65 -3.36 2.83 5.32
N ILE A 66 -2.44 3.75 5.61
CA ILE A 66 -2.13 4.90 4.78
C ILE A 66 -0.66 4.78 4.39
N LEU A 67 -0.41 4.66 3.09
CA LEU A 67 0.93 4.78 2.53
C LEU A 67 1.13 6.22 2.07
N SER A 68 2.10 6.90 2.67
CA SER A 68 2.42 8.30 2.38
C SER A 68 3.83 8.41 1.79
N ASP A 69 4.03 9.30 0.82
CA ASP A 69 5.35 9.65 0.28
C ASP A 69 6.16 10.62 1.17
N GLY A 70 5.49 11.24 2.14
CA GLY A 70 6.09 12.19 3.08
C GLY A 70 6.62 13.48 2.45
N VAL A 71 6.23 13.78 1.20
CA VAL A 71 6.64 14.99 0.48
C VAL A 71 5.48 15.58 -0.32
N ASP A 72 5.57 16.88 -0.62
CA ASP A 72 4.52 17.56 -1.39
C ASP A 72 4.62 17.31 -2.89
N TYR A 73 5.84 17.12 -3.41
CA TYR A 73 6.08 17.00 -4.85
C TYR A 73 5.89 15.59 -5.42
N GLY A 74 5.61 14.57 -4.59
CA GLY A 74 5.49 13.18 -5.05
C GLY A 74 4.34 12.98 -6.05
N ILE A 75 3.28 13.81 -5.98
CA ILE A 75 2.20 13.80 -6.97
C ILE A 75 2.69 14.19 -8.38
N HIS A 76 3.65 15.12 -8.46
CA HIS A 76 4.24 15.54 -9.73
C HIS A 76 5.11 14.44 -10.34
N LEU A 77 5.70 13.57 -9.51
CA LEU A 77 6.41 12.39 -9.99
C LEU A 77 5.45 11.31 -10.48
N GLU A 78 4.34 11.09 -9.79
CA GLU A 78 3.33 10.09 -10.19
C GLU A 78 2.66 10.39 -11.54
N TYR A 79 2.32 11.65 -11.79
CA TYR A 79 1.53 12.05 -12.96
C TYR A 79 2.33 12.85 -14.01
N GLY A 80 3.53 13.30 -13.65
CA GLY A 80 4.29 14.22 -14.47
C GLY A 80 3.73 15.65 -14.41
N THR A 81 4.48 16.56 -15.04
CA THR A 81 4.08 17.94 -15.26
C THR A 81 4.50 18.34 -16.67
N TYR A 82 4.11 19.54 -17.14
CA TYR A 82 4.56 20.05 -18.43
C TYR A 82 6.10 20.16 -18.58
N LYS A 83 6.85 20.19 -17.47
CA LYS A 83 8.32 20.24 -17.44
C LYS A 83 9.00 18.92 -17.11
N LEU A 84 8.26 17.91 -16.64
CA LEU A 84 8.83 16.68 -16.09
C LEU A 84 7.98 15.47 -16.49
N SER A 85 8.59 14.50 -17.15
CA SER A 85 7.94 13.23 -17.46
C SER A 85 7.57 12.46 -16.18
N PRO A 86 6.44 11.73 -16.17
CA PRO A 86 6.04 10.93 -15.02
C PRO A 86 7.06 9.81 -14.71
N GLN A 87 7.36 9.65 -13.43
CA GLN A 87 8.15 8.58 -12.85
C GLN A 87 7.34 7.93 -11.71
N PRO A 88 6.30 7.15 -12.05
CA PRO A 88 5.37 6.62 -11.07
C PRO A 88 6.00 5.49 -10.25
N PHE A 89 5.69 5.44 -8.95
CA PHE A 89 6.21 4.48 -7.98
C PHE A 89 5.09 3.83 -7.16
N PHE A 90 4.05 4.55 -6.76
CA PHE A 90 2.88 4.03 -6.07
C PHE A 90 1.88 3.36 -7.00
N ARG A 91 1.55 3.94 -8.15
CA ARG A 91 0.62 3.32 -9.11
C ARG A 91 1.09 1.94 -9.60
N PRO A 92 2.36 1.75 -10.02
CA PRO A 92 2.85 0.42 -10.37
C PRO A 92 2.90 -0.54 -9.17
N ALA A 93 3.26 -0.05 -7.97
CA ALA A 93 3.23 -0.86 -6.75
C ALA A 93 1.83 -1.38 -6.44
N LEU A 94 0.82 -0.50 -6.50
CA LEU A 94 -0.58 -0.86 -6.28
C LEU A 94 -1.05 -1.92 -7.27
N HIS A 95 -0.79 -1.70 -8.56
CA HIS A 95 -1.19 -2.64 -9.61
C HIS A 95 -0.53 -4.01 -9.44
N GLN A 96 0.76 -4.04 -9.07
CA GLN A 96 1.46 -5.29 -8.82
C GLN A 96 0.88 -6.04 -7.61
N VAL A 97 0.56 -5.33 -6.52
CA VAL A 97 -0.07 -5.92 -5.34
C VAL A 97 -1.45 -6.49 -5.65
N GLN A 98 -2.31 -5.72 -6.32
CA GLN A 98 -3.64 -6.19 -6.70
C GLN A 98 -3.61 -7.42 -7.60
N LYS A 99 -2.72 -7.42 -8.61
CA LYS A 99 -2.70 -8.46 -9.64
C LYS A 99 -2.06 -9.77 -9.16
N TYR A 100 -1.00 -9.70 -8.38
CA TYR A 100 -0.18 -10.89 -8.05
C TYR A 100 -0.19 -11.24 -6.57
N TRP A 101 -0.05 -10.25 -5.69
CA TRP A 101 0.19 -10.50 -4.26
C TRP A 101 -1.11 -10.70 -3.47
N LEU A 102 -2.16 -9.96 -3.79
CA LEU A 102 -3.47 -10.11 -3.16
C LEU A 102 -4.02 -11.54 -3.27
N PRO A 103 -4.13 -12.17 -4.46
CA PRO A 103 -4.62 -13.55 -4.55
C PRO A 103 -3.70 -14.56 -3.86
N LEU A 104 -2.37 -14.31 -3.89
CA LEU A 104 -1.40 -15.16 -3.19
C LEU A 104 -1.61 -15.11 -1.67
N PHE A 105 -1.73 -13.91 -1.08
CA PHE A 105 -1.94 -13.74 0.35
C PHE A 105 -3.32 -14.21 0.80
N GLN A 106 -4.35 -14.02 -0.02
CA GLN A 106 -5.67 -14.61 0.25
C GLN A 106 -5.57 -16.13 0.32
N LYS A 107 -4.91 -16.77 -0.65
CA LYS A 107 -4.70 -18.22 -0.64
C LYS A 107 -3.87 -18.68 0.58
N GLU A 108 -2.85 -17.93 0.98
CA GLU A 108 -2.01 -18.28 2.13
C GLU A 108 -2.73 -18.15 3.48
N VAL A 109 -3.68 -17.22 3.61
CA VAL A 109 -4.36 -16.93 4.87
C VAL A 109 -5.70 -17.66 5.01
N TYR A 110 -6.42 -17.89 3.91
CA TYR A 110 -7.74 -18.53 3.89
C TYR A 110 -7.72 -19.97 3.36
N GLY A 111 -6.69 -20.36 2.61
CA GLY A 111 -6.50 -21.74 2.14
C GLY A 111 -5.80 -22.58 3.19
#